data_AF-D2TX57-F1
#
_entry.id   AF-D2TX57-F1
#
_cell.length_a   1.000
_cell.length_b   1.000
_cell.length_c   1.000
_cell.angle_alpha   90.00
_cell.angle_beta   90.00
_cell.angle_gamma   90.00
#
_symmetry.space_group_name_H-M   'P 1'
#
loop_
_entity.id
_entity.type
_entity.pdbx_description
1 polymer ?
#
loop_
_entity_poly.entity_id
_entity_poly.type
_entity_poly.pdbx_seq_one_letter_code
_entity_poly.pdbx_strand_id
1 'polypeptide(L)'
;MNATHKKQAKKPKPQKVVKQQPKKLVEKPKQAVKVKIPKPPIPPKKRLPLEEAISQISTFWPYLFPDGKLCPMKIGIQQDMWQEVKEKGFPIARRRLRACLGSIGHHTDYRALIQLGAFRYDKDGQIVGEVTQSDVDDNLQRLARRNKQ
;
A
#
# COMPACT_ATOMS: atom_id res chain seq x y z
N MET A 1 54.19 24.87 -18.07
CA MET A 1 53.13 24.55 -19.05
C MET A 1 51.80 24.55 -18.33
N ASN A 2 50.97 25.54 -18.65
CA ASN A 2 49.65 25.83 -18.09
C ASN A 2 48.61 24.77 -18.48
N ALA A 3 47.58 24.54 -17.65
CA ALA A 3 46.19 24.88 -17.99
C ALA A 3 45.15 24.23 -17.05
N THR A 4 44.47 25.12 -16.36
CA THR A 4 43.27 25.03 -15.52
C THR A 4 42.01 24.79 -16.35
N HIS A 5 41.08 23.91 -15.95
CA HIS A 5 39.65 23.98 -16.33
C HIS A 5 38.76 23.53 -15.16
N LYS A 6 38.28 24.47 -14.32
CA LYS A 6 37.07 25.32 -14.44
C LYS A 6 35.77 24.66 -13.94
N LYS A 7 35.50 24.90 -12.65
CA LYS A 7 34.16 24.94 -12.04
C LYS A 7 33.23 25.83 -12.88
N GLN A 8 32.10 25.29 -13.34
CA GLN A 8 31.03 26.10 -13.91
C GLN A 8 30.07 26.54 -12.80
N ALA A 9 30.26 27.78 -12.37
CA ALA A 9 29.29 28.53 -11.59
C ALA A 9 28.15 29.03 -12.50
N LYS A 10 26.92 28.82 -12.05
CA LYS A 10 25.69 29.37 -12.65
C LYS A 10 25.75 30.91 -12.63
N LYS A 11 25.70 31.53 -13.80
CA LYS A 11 25.53 32.98 -13.94
C LYS A 11 24.05 33.38 -13.71
N PRO A 12 23.77 34.40 -12.88
CA PRO A 12 22.48 35.07 -12.82
C PRO A 12 22.38 36.09 -13.97
N LYS A 13 21.19 36.25 -14.57
CA LYS A 13 20.89 37.30 -15.57
C LYS A 13 19.80 38.24 -15.03
N PRO A 14 19.80 39.51 -15.47
CA PRO A 14 19.57 40.67 -14.61
C PRO A 14 18.20 41.31 -14.78
N GLN A 15 17.87 42.11 -13.77
CA GLN A 15 16.72 43.01 -13.66
C GLN A 15 16.64 43.99 -14.83
N LYS A 16 15.42 44.24 -15.33
CA LYS A 16 15.10 45.39 -16.18
C LYS A 16 14.20 46.35 -15.41
N VAL A 17 14.54 47.63 -15.57
CA VAL A 17 14.18 48.79 -14.75
C VAL A 17 12.82 49.39 -15.16
N VAL A 18 12.21 49.97 -14.13
CA VAL A 18 11.00 50.81 -13.97
C VAL A 18 10.83 51.99 -14.96
N LYS A 19 9.57 52.33 -15.28
CA LYS A 19 8.90 53.68 -15.35
C LYS A 19 7.59 53.53 -16.14
N GLN A 20 6.41 54.12 -15.88
CA GLN A 20 5.76 55.01 -14.90
C GLN A 20 4.24 54.93 -15.27
N GLN A 21 3.27 55.07 -14.36
CA GLN A 21 2.32 56.22 -14.23
C GLN A 21 0.92 55.70 -13.76
N PRO A 22 -0.03 56.56 -13.31
CA PRO A 22 -0.56 56.58 -11.94
C PRO A 22 -1.95 55.94 -11.73
N LYS A 23 -2.24 55.73 -10.43
CA LYS A 23 -3.46 55.18 -9.82
C LYS A 23 -4.77 55.63 -10.48
N LYS A 24 -5.55 54.68 -10.99
CA LYS A 24 -7.02 54.76 -11.01
C LYS A 24 -7.59 53.66 -10.10
N LEU A 25 -8.31 54.15 -9.11
CA LEU A 25 -9.17 53.41 -8.19
C LEU A 25 -10.19 52.61 -9.03
N VAL A 26 -10.08 51.29 -9.04
CA VAL A 26 -11.15 50.40 -9.49
C VAL A 26 -11.27 49.31 -8.44
N GLU A 27 -12.45 49.25 -7.84
CA GLU A 27 -12.87 48.32 -6.79
C GLU A 27 -12.39 46.90 -7.09
N LYS A 28 -11.78 46.26 -6.08
CA LYS A 28 -11.64 44.80 -6.07
C LYS A 28 -13.06 44.21 -5.97
N PRO A 29 -13.54 43.43 -6.95
CA PRO A 29 -14.62 42.51 -6.68
C PRO A 29 -14.09 41.52 -5.64
N LYS A 30 -14.84 41.36 -4.54
CA LYS A 30 -14.60 40.39 -3.47
C LYS A 30 -14.08 39.09 -4.08
N GLN A 31 -12.84 38.72 -3.74
CA GLN A 31 -12.33 37.38 -4.02
C GLN A 31 -13.27 36.41 -3.32
N ALA A 32 -14.12 35.75 -4.11
CA ALA A 32 -14.92 34.63 -3.67
C ALA A 32 -13.95 33.59 -3.11
N VAL A 33 -13.96 33.47 -1.78
CA VAL A 33 -13.31 32.37 -1.06
C VAL A 33 -13.84 31.10 -1.71
N LYS A 34 -13.01 30.43 -2.51
CA LYS A 34 -13.27 29.06 -2.96
C LYS A 34 -13.28 28.20 -1.70
N VAL A 35 -14.47 28.08 -1.09
CA VAL A 35 -14.78 27.07 -0.10
C VAL A 35 -14.39 25.75 -0.72
N LYS A 36 -13.29 25.16 -0.24
CA LYS A 36 -12.91 23.78 -0.58
C LYS A 36 -14.04 22.91 -0.05
N ILE A 37 -15.01 22.60 -0.89
CA ILE A 37 -16.05 21.61 -0.59
C ILE A 37 -15.29 20.35 -0.17
N PRO A 38 -15.47 19.87 1.08
CA PRO A 38 -14.87 18.62 1.51
C PRO A 38 -15.32 17.55 0.53
N LYS A 39 -14.37 16.86 -0.13
CA LYS A 39 -14.72 15.71 -0.96
C LYS A 39 -15.52 14.75 -0.07
N PRO A 40 -16.66 14.22 -0.54
CA PRO A 40 -17.41 13.25 0.23
C PRO A 40 -16.48 12.09 0.61
N PRO A 41 -16.61 11.53 1.83
CA PRO A 41 -15.80 10.40 2.25
C PRO A 41 -15.96 9.30 1.20
N ILE A 42 -14.84 8.91 0.59
CA ILE A 42 -14.82 7.87 -0.44
C ILE A 42 -15.33 6.60 0.26
N PRO A 43 -16.39 5.95 -0.25
CA PRO A 43 -16.92 4.75 0.38
C PRO A 43 -15.80 3.70 0.46
N PRO A 44 -15.78 2.90 1.55
CA PRO A 44 -14.75 1.89 1.72
C PRO A 44 -14.73 0.97 0.51
N LYS A 45 -13.55 0.76 -0.07
CA LYS A 45 -13.38 -0.14 -1.22
C LYS A 45 -13.90 -1.52 -0.83
N LYS A 46 -14.95 -1.98 -1.52
CA LYS A 46 -15.47 -3.34 -1.37
C LYS A 46 -14.35 -4.33 -1.70
N ARG A 47 -13.94 -5.10 -0.70
CA ARG A 47 -12.97 -6.20 -0.87
C ARG A 47 -13.72 -7.45 -1.34
N LEU A 48 -12.96 -8.41 -1.86
CA LEU A 48 -13.50 -9.72 -2.18
C LEU A 48 -14.00 -10.41 -0.90
N PRO A 49 -15.09 -11.17 -0.93
CA PRO A 49 -15.49 -12.03 0.18
C PRO A 49 -14.30 -12.91 0.63
N LEU A 50 -14.18 -13.11 1.94
CA LEU A 50 -13.09 -13.90 2.52
C LEU A 50 -13.04 -15.31 1.94
N GLU A 51 -14.20 -15.97 1.89
CA GLU A 51 -14.32 -17.35 1.44
C GLU A 51 -13.97 -17.51 -0.05
N GLU A 52 -14.37 -16.55 -0.89
CA GLU A 52 -13.97 -16.52 -2.30
C GLU A 52 -12.44 -16.34 -2.44
N ALA A 53 -11.84 -15.50 -1.59
CA ALA A 53 -10.39 -15.30 -1.60
C ALA A 53 -9.62 -16.55 -1.15
N ILE A 54 -10.08 -17.24 -0.10
CA ILE A 54 -9.49 -18.50 0.37
C ILE A 54 -9.65 -19.58 -0.70
N SER A 55 -10.86 -19.76 -1.25
CA SER A 55 -11.13 -20.74 -2.29
C SER A 55 -10.20 -20.57 -3.50
N GLN A 56 -10.01 -19.33 -3.98
CA GLN A 56 -9.10 -19.08 -5.10
C GLN A 56 -7.63 -19.36 -4.78
N ILE A 57 -7.16 -19.00 -3.58
CA ILE A 57 -5.78 -19.32 -3.20
C ILE A 57 -5.61 -20.83 -3.02
N SER A 58 -6.56 -21.50 -2.36
CA SER A 58 -6.52 -22.95 -2.12
C SER A 58 -6.57 -23.79 -3.39
N THR A 59 -7.11 -23.24 -4.50
CA THR A 59 -7.12 -23.92 -5.81
C THR A 59 -5.72 -24.16 -6.35
N PHE A 60 -4.77 -23.24 -6.09
CA PHE A 60 -3.39 -23.35 -6.56
C PHE A 60 -2.43 -23.74 -5.43
N TRP A 61 -2.72 -23.32 -4.19
CA TRP A 61 -1.91 -23.58 -3.00
C TRP A 61 -2.78 -24.19 -1.89
N PRO A 62 -3.21 -25.45 -2.02
CA PRO A 62 -4.08 -26.10 -1.04
C PRO A 62 -3.42 -26.25 0.34
N TYR A 63 -2.09 -26.39 0.36
CA TYR A 63 -1.33 -26.57 1.61
C TYR A 63 -1.23 -25.31 2.47
N LEU A 64 -1.47 -24.12 1.90
CA LEU A 64 -1.45 -22.89 2.67
C LEU A 64 -2.70 -22.75 3.56
N PHE A 65 -3.86 -23.19 3.08
CA PHE A 65 -5.12 -23.11 3.82
C PHE A 65 -5.79 -24.49 3.87
N PRO A 66 -5.27 -25.43 4.69
CA PRO A 66 -5.87 -26.74 4.85
C PRO A 66 -7.31 -26.60 5.36
N ASP A 67 -8.26 -27.26 4.69
CA ASP A 67 -9.71 -27.16 4.96
C ASP A 67 -10.29 -25.73 4.87
N GLY A 68 -9.60 -24.81 4.19
CA GLY A 68 -9.98 -23.40 4.16
C GLY A 68 -9.76 -22.65 5.49
N LYS A 69 -9.02 -23.25 6.43
CA LYS A 69 -8.69 -22.60 7.71
C LYS A 69 -7.64 -21.52 7.48
N LEU A 70 -7.85 -20.36 8.11
CA LEU A 70 -6.90 -19.27 8.09
C LEU A 70 -5.66 -19.60 8.93
N CYS A 71 -4.50 -19.15 8.46
CA CYS A 71 -3.24 -19.25 9.18
C CYS A 71 -2.38 -17.99 8.96
N PRO A 72 -1.46 -17.65 9.87
CA PRO A 72 -0.48 -16.59 9.63
C PRO A 72 0.40 -16.91 8.43
N MET A 73 0.38 -16.05 7.42
CA MET A 73 1.19 -16.24 6.22
C MET A 73 2.62 -15.73 6.42
N LYS A 74 3.56 -16.33 5.68
CA LYS A 74 4.93 -15.83 5.52
C LYS A 74 4.94 -14.38 5.06
N ILE A 75 5.86 -13.59 5.62
CA ILE A 75 6.08 -12.21 5.19
C ILE A 75 6.64 -12.25 3.77
N GLY A 76 5.99 -11.53 2.84
CA GLY A 76 6.41 -11.51 1.45
C GLY A 76 5.88 -12.68 0.59
N ILE A 77 5.00 -13.53 1.11
CA ILE A 77 4.41 -14.67 0.37
C ILE A 77 3.82 -14.30 -0.99
N GLN A 78 3.33 -13.06 -1.14
CA GLN A 78 2.81 -12.54 -2.40
C GLN A 78 3.86 -12.56 -3.52
N GLN A 79 5.12 -12.29 -3.19
CA GLN A 79 6.22 -12.27 -4.16
C GLN A 79 6.59 -13.70 -4.56
N ASP A 80 6.69 -14.60 -3.58
CA ASP A 80 7.02 -16.01 -3.77
C ASP A 80 5.96 -16.70 -4.64
N MET A 81 4.68 -16.51 -4.30
CA MET A 81 3.56 -17.00 -5.12
C MET A 81 3.58 -16.43 -6.54
N TRP A 82 3.94 -15.15 -6.70
CA TRP A 82 3.99 -14.55 -8.02
C TRP A 82 5.16 -15.06 -8.88
N GLN A 83 6.29 -15.41 -8.28
CA GLN A 83 7.38 -16.10 -8.98
C GLN A 83 6.93 -17.47 -9.46
N GLU A 84 6.30 -18.24 -8.58
CA GLU A 84 5.78 -19.57 -8.93
C GLU A 84 4.71 -19.52 -10.02
N VAL A 85 3.82 -18.52 -10.00
CA VAL A 85 2.84 -18.29 -11.08
C VAL A 85 3.53 -18.10 -12.41
N LYS A 86 4.68 -17.41 -12.46
CA LYS A 86 5.45 -17.23 -13.70
C LYS A 86 6.17 -18.49 -14.13
N GLU A 87 6.71 -19.26 -13.18
CA GLU A 87 7.46 -20.48 -13.46
C GLU A 87 6.56 -21.62 -13.91
N LYS A 88 5.44 -21.84 -13.22
CA LYS A 88 4.45 -22.90 -13.50
C LYS A 88 3.39 -22.48 -14.53
N GLY A 89 3.28 -21.17 -14.81
CA GLY A 89 2.30 -20.64 -15.76
C GLY A 89 0.86 -20.68 -15.27
N PHE A 90 0.60 -20.40 -13.99
CA PHE A 90 -0.76 -20.45 -13.45
C PHE A 90 -1.68 -19.41 -14.11
N PRO A 91 -2.96 -19.75 -14.37
CA PRO A 91 -3.94 -18.86 -14.98
C PRO A 91 -4.50 -17.81 -14.00
N ILE A 92 -3.64 -17.23 -13.15
CA ILE A 92 -4.03 -16.21 -12.16
C ILE A 92 -3.35 -14.88 -12.44
N ALA A 93 -4.15 -13.81 -12.58
CA ALA A 93 -3.61 -12.47 -12.75
C ALA A 93 -2.99 -11.94 -11.45
N ARG A 94 -1.85 -11.24 -11.54
CA ARG A 94 -1.17 -10.60 -10.37
C ARG A 94 -2.11 -9.73 -9.54
N ARG A 95 -2.99 -8.98 -10.21
CA ARG A 95 -3.97 -8.10 -9.56
C ARG A 95 -4.98 -8.91 -8.74
N ARG A 96 -5.38 -10.09 -9.24
CA ARG A 96 -6.31 -10.99 -8.56
C ARG A 96 -5.65 -11.64 -7.34
N LEU A 97 -4.42 -12.14 -7.48
CA LEU A 97 -3.62 -12.68 -6.37
C LEU A 97 -3.48 -11.67 -5.23
N ARG A 98 -3.06 -10.43 -5.56
CA ARG A 98 -2.95 -9.34 -4.57
C ARG A 98 -4.29 -9.00 -3.92
N ALA A 99 -5.39 -9.03 -4.68
CA ALA A 99 -6.72 -8.76 -4.15
C ALA A 99 -7.18 -9.85 -3.16
N CYS A 100 -6.92 -11.12 -3.44
CA CYS A 100 -7.27 -12.24 -2.57
C CYS A 100 -6.48 -12.19 -1.27
N LEU A 101 -5.14 -12.14 -1.34
CA LEU A 101 -4.26 -12.03 -0.17
C LEU A 101 -4.55 -10.76 0.64
N GLY A 102 -4.82 -9.65 -0.05
CA GLY A 102 -5.19 -8.39 0.58
C GLY A 102 -6.57 -8.42 1.25
N SER A 103 -7.48 -9.29 0.83
CA SER A 103 -8.76 -9.49 1.50
C SER A 103 -8.58 -10.32 2.77
N ILE A 104 -7.88 -11.46 2.64
CA ILE A 104 -7.56 -12.36 3.75
C ILE A 104 -6.84 -11.60 4.87
N GLY A 105 -5.74 -10.91 4.55
CA GLY A 105 -4.96 -10.15 5.54
C GLY A 105 -5.67 -8.94 6.17
N HIS A 106 -6.80 -8.51 5.59
CA HIS A 106 -7.62 -7.43 6.14
C HIS A 106 -8.73 -7.95 7.07
N HIS A 107 -9.08 -9.23 6.99
CA HIS A 107 -10.14 -9.81 7.80
C HIS A 107 -9.79 -9.78 9.29
N THR A 108 -10.81 -9.68 10.14
CA THR A 108 -10.64 -9.75 11.61
C THR A 108 -10.02 -11.06 12.03
N ASP A 109 -10.54 -12.15 11.48
CA ASP A 109 -10.22 -13.50 11.92
C ASP A 109 -8.77 -13.82 11.60
N TYR A 110 -8.28 -13.43 10.42
CA TYR A 110 -6.86 -13.53 10.09
C TYR A 110 -5.99 -12.77 11.08
N ARG A 111 -6.39 -11.55 11.46
CA ARG A 111 -5.64 -10.72 12.41
C ARG A 111 -5.66 -11.29 13.82
N ALA A 112 -6.73 -11.98 14.23
CA ALA A 112 -6.81 -12.66 15.52
C ALA A 112 -5.79 -13.81 15.64
N LEU A 113 -5.32 -14.36 14.52
CA LEU A 113 -4.30 -15.41 14.48
C LEU A 113 -2.87 -14.88 14.62
N ILE A 114 -2.64 -13.57 14.45
CA ILE A 114 -1.32 -12.96 14.63
C ILE A 114 -1.08 -12.76 16.13
N GLN A 115 -0.66 -13.84 16.78
CA GLN A 115 -0.35 -13.90 18.21
C GLN A 115 1.14 -14.21 18.40
N LEU A 116 1.72 -13.75 19.51
CA LEU A 116 3.10 -14.07 19.86
C LEU A 116 3.27 -15.59 19.95
N GLY A 117 4.29 -16.16 19.32
CA GLY A 117 4.44 -17.63 19.28
C GLY A 117 3.79 -18.31 18.09
N ALA A 118 2.96 -17.61 17.30
CA ALA A 118 2.27 -18.25 16.18
C ALA A 118 3.21 -18.54 15.00
N PHE A 119 3.13 -19.74 14.43
CA PHE A 119 3.90 -20.10 13.26
C PHE A 119 3.38 -19.44 11.99
N ARG A 120 4.32 -19.04 11.13
CA ARG A 120 4.06 -18.52 9.79
C ARG A 120 4.30 -19.59 8.74
N TYR A 121 3.33 -19.73 7.85
CA TYR A 121 3.32 -20.77 6.83
C TYR A 121 3.68 -20.20 5.46
N ASP A 122 4.50 -20.93 4.70
CA ASP A 122 4.75 -20.66 3.28
C ASP A 122 3.64 -21.24 2.40
N LYS A 123 3.72 -20.99 1.10
CA LYS A 123 2.81 -21.49 0.04
C LYS A 123 2.67 -23.03 0.03
N ASP A 124 3.70 -23.73 0.53
CA ASP A 124 3.75 -25.19 0.66
C ASP A 124 3.26 -25.70 2.03
N GLY A 125 2.73 -24.82 2.89
CA GLY A 125 2.30 -25.16 4.25
C GLY A 125 3.45 -25.41 5.23
N GLN A 126 4.69 -25.08 4.86
CA GLN A 126 5.87 -25.24 5.71
C GLN A 126 6.04 -24.07 6.67
N ILE A 127 6.52 -24.34 7.88
CA ILE A 127 6.83 -23.29 8.86
C ILE A 127 8.11 -22.57 8.43
N VAL A 128 8.02 -21.26 8.18
CA VAL A 128 9.16 -20.43 7.74
C VAL A 128 9.53 -19.37 8.77
N GLY A 129 8.73 -19.21 9.81
CA GLY A 129 9.07 -18.32 10.92
C GLY A 129 7.97 -18.26 11.96
N GLU A 130 8.16 -17.35 12.90
CA GLU A 130 7.25 -17.11 14.02
C GLU A 130 6.79 -15.65 14.00
N VAL A 131 5.62 -15.40 14.57
CA VAL A 131 5.11 -14.07 14.81
C VAL A 131 5.84 -13.48 16.03
N THR A 132 6.54 -12.37 15.79
CA THR A 132 7.30 -11.66 16.83
C THR A 132 6.44 -10.66 17.57
N GLN A 133 6.90 -10.17 18.73
CA GLN A 133 6.19 -9.13 19.49
C GLN A 133 5.93 -7.87 18.64
N SER A 134 6.90 -7.47 17.82
CA SER A 134 6.75 -6.33 16.91
C SER A 134 5.62 -6.52 15.90
N ASP A 135 5.37 -7.76 15.46
CA ASP A 135 4.26 -8.06 14.52
C ASP A 135 2.90 -7.93 15.21
N VAL A 136 2.82 -8.37 16.47
CA VAL A 136 1.61 -8.25 17.29
C VAL A 136 1.29 -6.77 17.52
N ASP A 137 2.29 -5.97 17.88
CA ASP A 137 2.14 -4.54 18.12
C ASP A 137 1.69 -3.79 16.86
N ASP A 138 2.28 -4.10 15.69
CA ASP A 138 1.83 -3.54 14.39
C ASP A 138 0.39 -3.97 14.05
N ASN A 139 0.03 -5.23 14.33
CA ASN A 139 -1.33 -5.71 14.14
C ASN A 139 -2.33 -4.95 15.01
N LEU A 140 -2.04 -4.77 16.30
CA LEU A 140 -2.85 -3.99 17.23
C LEU A 140 -2.99 -2.53 16.78
N GLN A 141 -1.90 -1.90 16.35
CA GLN A 141 -1.93 -0.53 15.84
C GLN A 141 -2.84 -0.41 14.60
N ARG A 142 -2.81 -1.38 13.70
CA ARG A 142 -3.68 -1.42 12.51
C ARG A 142 -5.14 -1.67 12.85
N LEU A 143 -5.44 -2.54 13.81
CA LEU A 143 -6.79 -2.75 14.32
C LEU A 143 -7.36 -1.46 14.92
N ALA A 144 -6.57 -0.74 15.72
CA ALA A 144 -6.95 0.54 16.31
C ALA A 144 -7.26 1.62 15.25
N ARG A 145 -6.55 1.63 14.11
CA ARG A 145 -6.84 2.55 12.99
C ARG A 145 -8.15 2.21 12.28
N ARG A 146 -8.54 0.94 12.27
CA ARG A 146 -9.77 0.49 11.60
C ARG A 146 -11.03 0.88 12.37
N ASN A 147 -11.00 0.79 13.69
CA ASN A 147 -12.14 1.17 14.54
C ASN A 147 -12.43 2.69 14.53
N LYS A 148 -11.56 3.50 13.91
CA LYS A 148 -11.73 4.96 13.78
C LYS A 148 -12.31 5.39 12.41
N GLN A 149 -12.54 4.46 11.49
CA GLN A 149 -13.11 4.70 10.15
C GLN A 149 -14.57 4.29 10.11
#